data_AF-I3VFT5-F1
#
_entry.id   AF-I3VFT5-F1
#
_cell.length_a   1.000
_cell.length_b   1.000
_cell.length_c   1.000
_cell.angle_alpha   90.00
_cell.angle_beta   90.00
_cell.angle_gamma   90.00
#
_symmetry.space_group_name_H-M   'P 1'
#
loop_
_entity.id
_entity.type
_entity.pdbx_description
1 polymer ?
#
loop_
_entity_poly.entity_id
_entity_poly.type
_entity_poly.pdbx_seq_one_letter_code
_entity_poly.pdbx_strand_id
1 'polypeptide(L)'
;RACSEGSIQSCSCDYTHQSRVSSAVRDWEWGGCSDNIGYGFRFSREFVDTGERGRNLREKMNLHNNEAGRAHVTSEMRQECKCHGMSGSCTVKTCWMRLPNFRVV
;
A
#
# COMPACT_ATOMS: atom_id res chain seq x y z
N ARG A 1 2.78 -5.38 -2.19
CA ARG A 1 3.08 -6.80 -1.94
C ARG A 1 4.43 -7.22 -2.51
N ALA A 2 4.59 -7.39 -3.82
CA ALA A 2 5.90 -7.82 -4.36
C ALA A 2 7.10 -6.95 -3.92
N CYS A 3 6.93 -5.63 -3.87
CA CYS A 3 7.93 -4.69 -3.35
C CYS A 3 8.25 -4.89 -1.86
N SER A 4 7.23 -5.10 -1.03
CA SER A 4 7.40 -5.27 0.42
C SER A 4 7.92 -6.67 0.79
N GLU A 5 7.73 -7.64 -0.09
CA GLU A 5 8.33 -8.98 -0.01
C GLU A 5 9.79 -8.99 -0.50
N GLY A 6 10.28 -7.91 -1.11
CA GLY A 6 11.64 -7.82 -1.65
C GLY A 6 11.85 -8.65 -2.93
N SER A 7 10.78 -9.08 -3.59
CA SER A 7 10.84 -9.90 -4.81
C SER A 7 11.19 -9.11 -6.08
N ILE A 8 11.06 -7.77 -6.03
CA ILE A 8 11.34 -6.86 -7.15
C ILE A 8 12.41 -5.86 -6.72
N GLN A 9 13.48 -5.74 -7.49
CA GLN A 9 14.62 -4.85 -7.16
C GLN A 9 14.34 -3.36 -7.38
N SER A 10 13.41 -3.02 -8.28
CA SER A 10 13.11 -1.64 -8.67
C SER A 10 12.22 -0.89 -7.67
N CYS A 11 11.80 -1.53 -6.58
CA CYS A 11 10.99 -0.93 -5.54
C CYS A 11 11.35 -1.48 -4.16
N SER A 12 10.96 -0.73 -3.13
CA SER A 12 11.16 -1.08 -1.72
C SER A 12 9.89 -0.80 -0.92
N CYS A 13 9.94 -1.07 0.39
CA CYS A 13 8.88 -0.69 1.33
C CYS A 13 8.60 0.81 1.33
N ASP A 14 7.41 1.20 1.77
CA ASP A 14 7.11 2.60 2.07
C ASP A 14 7.53 2.96 3.51
N TYR A 15 8.49 3.87 3.62
CA TYR A 15 9.03 4.35 4.89
C TYR A 15 8.53 5.75 5.29
N THR A 16 7.62 6.36 4.52
CA THR A 16 7.11 7.71 4.77
C THR A 16 6.41 7.86 6.12
N HIS A 17 5.87 6.77 6.67
CA HIS A 17 5.21 6.74 7.97
C HIS A 17 6.21 6.63 9.15
N GLN A 18 7.42 6.10 8.93
CA GLN A 18 8.42 5.92 9.99
C GLN A 18 9.14 7.23 10.36
N SER A 19 9.26 8.16 9.41
CA SER A 19 9.87 9.47 9.65
C SER A 19 8.97 10.46 10.40
N ARG A 20 7.68 10.15 10.53
CA ARG A 20 6.73 10.92 11.34
C ARG A 20 6.86 10.49 12.81
N VAL A 21 7.98 10.85 13.43
CA VAL A 21 8.20 10.73 14.88
C VAL A 21 7.15 11.58 15.57
N SER A 22 6.03 10.96 15.93
CA SER A 22 5.05 11.64 16.78
C SER A 22 5.54 11.58 18.20
N SER A 23 5.88 12.76 18.70
CA SER A 23 5.89 13.20 20.08
C SER A 23 4.58 12.97 20.86
N ALA A 24 3.69 12.09 20.38
CA ALA A 24 2.51 11.64 21.08
C ALA A 24 2.80 10.26 21.67
N VAL A 25 2.59 10.10 22.98
CA VAL A 25 2.61 8.80 23.66
C VAL A 25 1.54 7.93 23.01
N ARG A 26 1.91 7.12 22.02
CA ARG A 26 1.04 6.10 21.42
C ARG A 26 1.41 4.76 22.02
N ASP A 27 0.41 3.90 22.22
CA ASP A 27 0.59 2.51 22.69
C ASP A 27 1.24 1.59 21.64
N TRP A 28 1.87 2.16 20.61
CA TRP A 28 2.51 1.45 19.50
C TRP A 28 3.47 2.34 18.72
N GLU A 29 4.40 1.71 18.01
CA GLU A 29 5.41 2.36 17.18
C GLU A 29 5.29 1.98 15.69
N TRP A 30 5.65 2.91 14.80
CA TRP A 30 5.79 2.60 13.38
C TRP A 30 7.06 1.78 13.15
N GLY A 31 6.95 0.72 12.36
CA GLY A 31 8.11 -0.08 11.97
C GLY A 31 7.76 -1.06 10.85
N GLY A 32 8.54 -2.13 10.72
CA GLY A 32 8.32 -3.14 9.68
C GLY A 32 8.45 -2.59 8.25
N CYS A 33 7.76 -3.23 7.32
CA CYS A 33 7.78 -2.91 5.90
C CYS A 33 6.35 -2.63 5.41
N SER A 34 6.02 -1.36 5.20
CA SER A 34 4.72 -0.99 4.65
C SER A 34 4.66 -1.30 3.15
N ASP A 35 3.49 -1.74 2.68
CA ASP A 35 3.20 -1.90 1.26
C ASP A 35 3.35 -0.56 0.53
N ASN A 36 4.20 -0.54 -0.50
CA ASN A 36 4.42 0.66 -1.31
C ASN A 36 3.31 0.87 -2.33
N ILE A 37 2.15 1.32 -1.85
CA ILE A 37 0.96 1.57 -2.67
C ILE A 37 1.20 2.64 -3.72
N GLY A 38 2.00 3.67 -3.40
CA GLY A 38 2.35 4.74 -4.34
C GLY A 38 3.13 4.21 -5.55
N TYR A 39 4.07 3.28 -5.34
CA TYR A 39 4.75 2.61 -6.44
C TYR A 39 3.78 1.76 -7.26
N GLY A 40 2.97 0.91 -6.60
CA GLY A 40 2.01 0.04 -7.29
C GLY A 40 1.01 0.80 -8.14
N PHE A 41 0.50 1.93 -7.63
CA PHE A 41 -0.40 2.82 -8.35
C PHE A 41 0.24 3.39 -9.62
N ARG A 42 1.47 3.94 -9.52
CA ARG A 42 2.19 4.51 -10.68
C ARG A 42 2.51 3.44 -11.72
N PHE A 43 3.05 2.31 -11.29
CA PHE A 43 3.36 1.19 -12.17
C PHE A 43 2.10 0.69 -12.90
N SER A 44 0.98 0.51 -12.18
CA SER A 44 -0.29 0.09 -12.79
C SER A 44 -0.78 1.10 -13.83
N ARG A 45 -0.69 2.40 -13.54
CA ARG A 45 -1.05 3.44 -14.51
C ARG A 45 -0.15 3.38 -15.76
N GLU A 46 1.16 3.35 -15.59
CA GLU A 46 2.11 3.31 -16.71
C GLU A 46 1.94 2.04 -17.56
N PHE A 47 1.69 0.89 -16.94
CA PHE A 47 1.59 -0.39 -17.64
C PHE A 47 0.21 -0.65 -18.24
N VAL A 48 -0.87 -0.52 -17.46
CA VAL A 48 -2.24 -0.88 -17.90
C VAL A 48 -2.79 0.16 -18.88
N ASP A 49 -2.53 1.45 -18.64
CA ASP A 49 -3.08 2.51 -19.49
C ASP A 49 -2.29 2.66 -20.81
N THR A 50 -1.13 2.00 -20.96
CA THR A 50 -0.31 2.03 -22.18
C THR A 50 -1.07 1.58 -23.44
N GLY A 51 -2.06 0.71 -23.30
CA GLY A 51 -2.92 0.26 -24.41
C GLY A 51 -4.03 1.24 -24.81
N GLU A 52 -4.40 2.16 -23.93
CA GLU A 52 -5.56 3.05 -24.07
C GLU A 52 -5.19 4.39 -24.73
N ARG A 53 -4.58 4.32 -25.92
CA ARG A 53 -3.96 5.49 -26.60
C ARG A 53 -4.87 6.27 -27.53
N GLY A 54 -6.02 5.73 -27.91
CA GLY A 54 -6.93 6.42 -28.82
C GLY A 54 -7.80 7.47 -28.13
N ARG A 55 -8.74 8.03 -28.91
CA ARG A 55 -9.64 9.10 -28.48
C ARG A 55 -11.11 8.68 -28.46
N ASN A 56 -11.40 7.39 -28.65
CA ASN A 56 -12.77 6.90 -28.67
C ASN A 56 -13.36 6.84 -27.24
N LEU A 57 -14.70 6.77 -27.17
CA LEU A 57 -15.40 6.77 -25.87
C LEU A 57 -15.07 5.55 -25.02
N ARG A 58 -14.75 4.41 -25.67
CA ARG A 58 -14.38 3.17 -24.99
C ARG A 58 -13.05 3.32 -24.26
N GLU A 59 -12.04 3.90 -24.90
CA GLU A 59 -10.72 4.13 -24.30
C GLU A 59 -10.81 5.09 -23.12
N LYS A 60 -11.63 6.16 -23.24
CA LYS A 60 -11.90 7.06 -22.10
C LYS A 60 -12.58 6.34 -20.94
N MET A 61 -13.53 5.48 -21.23
CA MET A 61 -14.21 4.65 -20.22
C MET A 61 -13.23 3.66 -19.57
N ASN A 62 -12.36 3.02 -20.36
CA ASN A 62 -11.33 2.12 -19.86
C ASN A 62 -10.37 2.85 -18.90
N LEU A 63 -9.84 4.01 -19.29
CA LEU A 63 -8.99 4.83 -18.43
C LEU A 63 -9.69 5.20 -17.11
N HIS A 64 -10.97 5.58 -17.19
CA HIS A 64 -11.76 5.87 -16.01
C HIS A 64 -11.91 4.64 -15.09
N ASN A 65 -12.26 3.48 -15.65
CA ASN A 65 -12.44 2.24 -14.90
C ASN A 65 -11.12 1.75 -14.28
N ASN A 66 -10.01 1.87 -15.02
CA ASN A 66 -8.67 1.54 -14.51
C ASN A 66 -8.32 2.43 -13.31
N GLU A 67 -8.58 3.73 -13.41
CA GLU A 67 -8.35 4.67 -12.32
C GLU A 67 -9.25 4.39 -11.11
N ALA A 68 -10.53 4.06 -11.34
CA ALA A 68 -11.45 3.68 -10.27
C ALA A 68 -10.94 2.45 -9.50
N GLY A 69 -10.44 1.42 -10.21
CA GLY A 69 -9.82 0.24 -9.59
C GLY A 69 -8.58 0.60 -8.77
N ARG A 70 -7.68 1.43 -9.31
CA ARG A 70 -6.50 1.91 -8.58
C ARG A 70 -6.85 2.71 -7.33
N ALA A 71 -7.86 3.59 -7.43
CA ALA A 71 -8.35 4.38 -6.30
C ALA A 71 -8.93 3.48 -5.21
N HIS A 72 -9.70 2.44 -5.59
CA HIS A 72 -10.27 1.49 -4.64
C HIS A 72 -9.19 0.67 -3.91
N VAL A 73 -8.22 0.11 -4.64
CA VAL A 73 -7.09 -0.62 -4.02
C VAL A 73 -6.33 0.30 -3.05
N THR A 74 -6.16 1.58 -3.40
CA THR A 74 -5.46 2.55 -2.56
C THR A 74 -6.25 2.90 -1.30
N SER A 75 -7.59 3.01 -1.39
CA SER A 75 -8.44 3.29 -0.23
C SER A 75 -8.51 2.13 0.77
N GLU A 76 -8.24 0.91 0.32
CA GLU A 76 -8.25 -0.28 1.17
C GLU A 76 -6.98 -0.47 2.02
N MET A 77 -6.00 0.43 1.93
CA MET A 77 -4.80 0.38 2.78
C MET A 77 -5.17 0.45 4.28
N ARG A 78 -4.70 -0.52 5.06
CA ARG A 78 -4.99 -0.63 6.50
C ARG A 78 -3.71 -0.67 7.32
N GLN A 79 -3.79 -0.15 8.54
CA GLN A 79 -2.75 -0.34 9.53
C GLN A 79 -2.87 -1.75 10.11
N GLU A 80 -1.82 -2.55 9.98
CA GLU A 80 -1.67 -3.83 10.64
C GLU A 80 -0.59 -3.75 11.71
N CYS A 81 -0.77 -4.48 12.81
CA CYS A 81 0.14 -4.45 13.95
C CYS A 81 0.55 -5.86 14.38
N LYS A 82 1.79 -5.99 14.86
CA LYS A 82 2.29 -7.21 15.50
C LYS A 82 2.65 -6.96 16.95
N CYS A 83 2.02 -7.72 17.83
CA CYS A 83 2.29 -7.71 19.27
C CYS A 83 3.51 -8.57 19.58
N HIS A 84 4.37 -8.07 20.45
CA HIS A 84 5.61 -8.73 20.85
C HIS A 84 6.06 -8.35 22.27
N GLY A 85 5.09 -7.99 23.13
CA GLY A 85 5.30 -7.88 24.56
C GLY A 85 5.53 -9.24 25.23
N MET A 86 5.86 -9.23 26.52
CA MET A 86 6.10 -10.44 27.31
C MET A 86 4.95 -11.43 27.14
N SER A 87 5.28 -12.70 26.88
CA SER A 87 4.31 -13.79 26.61
C SER A 87 3.33 -13.52 25.46
N GLY A 88 3.71 -12.68 24.47
CA GLY A 88 2.86 -12.33 23.32
C GLY A 88 1.82 -11.25 23.62
N SER A 89 1.92 -10.56 24.76
CA SER A 89 1.04 -9.44 25.07
C SER A 89 1.21 -8.27 24.07
N CYS A 90 0.15 -7.48 23.89
CA CYS A 90 0.14 -6.31 23.02
C CYS A 90 0.53 -5.01 23.76
N THR A 91 1.20 -5.11 24.92
CA THR A 91 1.74 -3.96 25.65
C THR A 91 2.81 -3.23 24.84
N VAL A 92 3.53 -3.97 24.00
CA VAL A 92 4.41 -3.44 22.95
C VAL A 92 3.96 -4.01 21.62
N LYS A 93 3.71 -3.14 20.65
CA LYS A 93 3.33 -3.53 19.30
C LYS A 93 3.91 -2.56 18.27
N THR A 94 4.31 -3.11 17.13
CA THR A 94 4.81 -2.36 15.98
C THR A 94 3.79 -2.48 14.87
N CYS A 95 3.51 -1.38 14.16
CA CYS A 95 2.55 -1.38 13.05
C CYS A 95 3.15 -0.88 11.75
N TRP A 96 2.56 -1.29 10.63
CA TRP A 96 2.87 -0.88 9.26
C TRP A 96 1.59 -0.81 8.43
N MET A 97 1.65 -0.13 7.28
CA MET A 97 0.53 -0.12 6.35
C MET A 97 0.59 -1.34 5.44
N ARG A 98 -0.53 -2.06 5.30
CA ARG A 98 -0.65 -3.24 4.44
C ARG A 98 -1.93 -3.20 3.62
N LEU A 99 -1.87 -3.72 2.39
CA LEU A 99 -3.05 -4.06 1.62
C LEU A 99 -3.73 -5.30 2.20
N PRO A 100 -5.06 -5.35 2.27
CA PRO A 100 -5.77 -6.54 2.73
C PRO A 100 -5.65 -7.68 1.69
N ASN A 101 -6.29 -8.82 1.98
CA ASN A 101 -6.45 -9.87 0.97
C ASN A 101 -7.24 -9.33 -0.22
N PHE A 102 -6.85 -9.68 -1.45
CA PHE A 102 -7.51 -9.16 -2.64
C PHE A 102 -9.00 -9.54 -2.75
N ARG A 103 -9.46 -10.59 -2.05
CA ARG A 103 -10.89 -10.96 -2.01
C ARG A 103 -11.81 -9.91 -1.38
N VAL A 104 -11.27 -8.98 -0.59
CA VAL A 104 -12.05 -7.91 0.05
C VAL A 104 -11.89 -6.56 -0.65
N VAL A 105 -11.19 -6.56 -1.79
CA VAL A 105 -11.08 -5.45 -2.74
C VAL A 105 -12.00 -5.78 -3.92
#